data_AF-A0A2E9V5J8-F1
#
_entry.id   AF-A0A2E9V5J8-F1
#
_cell.length_a   1.000
_cell.length_b   1.000
_cell.length_c   1.000
_cell.angle_alpha   90.00
_cell.angle_beta   90.00
_cell.angle_gamma   90.00
#
_symmetry.space_group_name_H-M   'P 1'
#
loop_
_entity.id
_entity.type
_entity.pdbx_description
1 polymer ?
#
loop_
_entity_poly.entity_id
_entity_poly.type
_entity_poly.pdbx_seq_one_letter_code
_entity_poly.pdbx_strand_id
1 'polypeptide(L)'
;AKSIGMSKTQAYRYIILPQSIRFLLPPMTGEVVHMVKSSAIVSVIAVAELTTLGQNLISDTYMAFEIWFTIAIIYMVVILILSIGASLVEKRYTVLN
;
A
#
# COMPACT_ATOMS: atom_id res chain seq x y z
N ALA A 1 31.34 3.98 -23.32
CA ALA A 1 30.39 5.06 -23.71
C ALA A 1 31.10 6.32 -24.20
N LYS A 2 31.99 6.95 -23.43
CA LYS A 2 32.75 8.14 -23.90
C LYS A 2 33.78 7.84 -25.01
N SER A 3 34.32 6.62 -25.05
CA SER A 3 35.40 6.25 -25.99
C SER A 3 34.93 5.82 -27.38
N ILE A 4 33.62 5.72 -27.62
CA ILE A 4 33.01 5.25 -28.89
C ILE A 4 32.16 6.33 -29.59
N GLY A 5 32.32 7.60 -29.19
CA GLY A 5 31.61 8.73 -29.82
C GLY A 5 30.11 8.81 -29.51
N MET A 6 29.59 8.02 -28.55
CA MET A 6 28.17 8.09 -28.17
C MET A 6 27.84 9.42 -27.51
N SER A 7 26.73 10.04 -27.92
CA SER A 7 26.17 11.19 -27.22
C SER A 7 25.68 10.78 -25.83
N LYS A 8 25.60 11.74 -24.88
CA LYS A 8 25.11 11.47 -23.51
C LYS A 8 23.75 10.76 -23.53
N THR A 9 22.85 11.17 -24.42
CA THR A 9 21.51 10.58 -24.57
C THR A 9 21.56 9.13 -25.07
N GLN A 10 22.45 8.81 -26.01
CA GLN A 10 22.65 7.44 -26.47
C GLN A 10 23.21 6.56 -25.35
N ALA A 11 24.16 7.06 -24.56
CA ALA A 11 24.71 6.31 -23.43
C ALA A 11 23.63 6.00 -22.38
N TYR A 12 22.76 6.98 -22.05
CA TYR A 12 21.66 6.76 -21.12
C TYR A 12 20.64 5.75 -21.64
N ARG A 13 20.19 5.87 -22.89
CA ARG A 13 19.14 5.02 -23.48
C ARG A 13 19.57 3.57 -23.70
N TYR A 14 20.79 3.36 -24.19
CA TYR A 14 21.24 2.03 -24.62
C TYR A 14 22.05 1.26 -23.57
N ILE A 15 22.66 1.96 -22.61
CA ILE A 15 23.56 1.33 -21.65
C ILE A 15 23.01 1.49 -20.24
N ILE A 16 22.84 2.73 -19.77
CA ILE A 16 22.57 2.99 -18.36
C ILE A 16 21.15 2.56 -17.97
N LEU A 17 20.11 3.02 -18.67
CA LEU A 17 18.71 2.67 -18.37
C LEU A 17 18.46 1.15 -18.36
N PRO A 18 18.75 0.38 -19.43
CA PRO A 18 18.45 -1.04 -19.45
C PRO A 18 19.26 -1.85 -18.43
N GLN A 19 20.49 -1.44 -18.10
CA GLN A 19 21.29 -2.07 -17.05
C GLN A 19 20.75 -1.76 -15.66
N SER A 20 20.43 -0.50 -15.37
CA SER A 20 19.88 -0.07 -14.09
C SER A 20 18.52 -0.71 -13.81
N ILE A 21 17.63 -0.80 -14.81
CA ILE A 21 16.31 -1.43 -14.66
C ILE A 21 16.43 -2.92 -14.30
N ARG A 22 17.32 -3.67 -14.97
CA ARG A 22 17.57 -5.09 -14.64
C ARG A 22 18.11 -5.29 -13.21
N PHE A 23 18.86 -4.32 -12.70
CA PHE A 23 19.39 -4.36 -11.34
C PHE A 23 18.35 -3.93 -10.28
N LEU A 24 17.48 -2.98 -10.61
CA LEU A 24 16.46 -2.42 -9.70
C LEU A 24 15.17 -3.25 -9.64
N LEU A 25 14.78 -3.95 -10.72
CA LEU A 25 13.54 -4.73 -10.76
C LEU A 25 13.46 -5.84 -9.68
N PRO A 26 14.51 -6.63 -9.42
CA PRO A 26 14.47 -7.66 -8.37
C PRO A 26 14.18 -7.12 -6.95
N PRO A 27 14.92 -6.12 -6.42
CA PRO A 27 14.63 -5.58 -5.08
C PRO A 27 13.31 -4.80 -5.01
N MET A 28 12.89 -4.14 -6.09
CA MET A 28 11.59 -3.45 -6.13
C MET A 28 10.41 -4.40 -5.97
N THR A 29 10.52 -5.62 -6.49
CA THR A 29 9.47 -6.64 -6.32
C THR A 29 9.32 -7.04 -4.85
N GLY A 30 10.43 -7.18 -4.13
CA GLY A 30 10.43 -7.43 -2.68
C GLY A 30 9.77 -6.29 -1.90
N GLU A 31 10.07 -5.04 -2.25
CA GLU A 31 9.46 -3.90 -1.57
C GLU A 31 7.96 -3.74 -1.85
N VAL A 32 7.50 -4.01 -3.07
CA VAL A 32 6.06 -4.01 -3.36
C VAL A 32 5.33 -5.06 -2.49
N VAL A 33 5.89 -6.27 -2.38
CA VAL A 33 5.32 -7.32 -1.54
C VAL A 33 5.34 -6.93 -0.06
N HIS A 34 6.43 -6.31 0.40
CA HIS A 34 6.56 -5.83 1.78
C HIS A 34 5.56 -4.72 2.09
N MET A 35 5.41 -3.71 1.22
CA MET A 35 4.42 -2.64 1.40
C MET A 35 2.99 -3.18 1.50
N VAL A 36 2.62 -4.13 0.63
CA VAL A 36 1.30 -4.78 0.69
C VAL A 36 1.10 -5.51 2.01
N LYS A 37 2.06 -6.34 2.43
CA LYS A 37 1.96 -7.09 3.70
C LYS A 37 1.88 -6.17 4.91
N SER A 38 2.75 -5.17 4.98
CA SER A 38 2.81 -4.23 6.10
C SER A 38 1.54 -3.39 6.20
N SER A 39 0.92 -3.00 5.08
CA SER A 39 -0.38 -2.32 5.10
C SER A 39 -1.53 -3.23 5.57
N ALA A 40 -1.55 -4.50 5.15
CA ALA A 40 -2.62 -5.43 5.47
C ALA A 40 -2.57 -5.88 6.94
N ILE A 41 -1.37 -6.14 7.48
CA ILE A 41 -1.19 -6.59 8.87
C ILE A 41 -1.68 -5.53 9.86
N VAL A 42 -1.34 -4.26 9.64
CA VAL A 42 -1.77 -3.16 10.54
C VAL A 42 -3.30 -3.03 10.56
N SER A 43 -3.96 -3.16 9.40
CA SER A 43 -5.42 -3.11 9.34
C SER A 43 -6.07 -4.25 10.12
N VAL A 44 -5.58 -5.48 9.98
CA VAL A 44 -6.16 -6.65 10.67
C VAL A 44 -6.02 -6.56 12.19
N ILE A 45 -4.87 -6.08 12.68
CA ILE A 45 -4.64 -5.89 14.12
C ILE A 45 -5.57 -4.80 14.68
N ALA A 46 -5.66 -3.65 14.01
CA ALA A 46 -6.51 -2.55 14.46
C ALA A 46 -8.00 -2.93 14.54
N VAL A 47 -8.45 -3.74 13.57
CA VAL A 47 -9.79 -4.34 13.52
C VAL A 47 -10.06 -5.24 14.73
N ALA A 48 -9.11 -6.11 15.08
CA ALA A 48 -9.23 -6.99 16.23
C ALA A 48 -9.29 -6.19 17.54
N GLU A 49 -8.38 -5.23 17.72
CA GLU A 49 -8.35 -4.37 18.91
C GLU A 49 -9.62 -3.54 19.07
N LEU A 50 -10.12 -2.93 17.98
CA LEU A 50 -11.36 -2.16 17.99
C LEU A 50 -12.55 -3.01 18.40
N THR A 51 -12.62 -4.25 17.92
CA THR A 51 -13.72 -5.18 18.22
C THR A 51 -13.68 -5.63 19.68
N THR A 52 -12.49 -5.89 20.23
CA THR A 52 -12.30 -6.20 21.65
C THR A 52 -12.69 -5.03 22.55
N LEU A 53 -12.25 -3.80 22.21
CA LEU A 53 -12.66 -2.59 22.93
C LEU A 53 -14.18 -2.38 22.86
N GLY A 54 -14.78 -2.65 21.70
CA GLY A 54 -16.22 -2.65 21.51
C GLY A 54 -16.94 -3.58 22.48
N GLN A 55 -16.50 -4.84 22.58
CA GLN A 55 -17.09 -5.81 23.49
C GLN A 55 -17.00 -5.37 24.95
N ASN A 56 -15.84 -4.83 25.37
CA ASN A 56 -15.68 -4.30 26.72
C ASN A 56 -16.66 -3.15 27.00
N LEU A 57 -16.78 -2.19 26.07
CA LEU A 57 -17.74 -1.09 26.22
C LEU A 57 -19.19 -1.59 26.27
N ILE A 58 -19.54 -2.61 25.48
CA ILE A 58 -20.88 -3.22 25.52
C ILE A 58 -21.13 -3.86 26.88
N SER A 59 -20.13 -4.52 27.48
CA SER A 59 -20.25 -5.08 28.83
C SER A 59 -20.43 -4.01 29.90
N ASP A 60 -19.86 -2.81 29.71
CA ASP A 60 -19.94 -1.72 30.68
C ASP A 60 -21.20 -0.86 30.54
N THR A 61 -21.63 -0.57 29.30
CA THR A 61 -22.77 0.34 29.02
C THR A 61 -24.05 -0.38 28.62
N TYR A 62 -23.99 -1.67 28.27
CA TYR A 62 -25.10 -2.45 27.72
C TYR A 62 -25.70 -1.89 26.41
N MET A 63 -25.03 -0.91 25.78
CA MET A 63 -25.45 -0.23 24.54
C MET A 63 -24.91 -0.96 23.30
N ALA A 64 -25.33 -2.22 23.11
CA ALA A 64 -24.82 -3.06 22.03
C ALA A 64 -25.03 -2.46 20.64
N PHE A 65 -26.21 -1.89 20.39
CA PHE A 65 -26.57 -1.38 19.07
C PHE A 65 -25.71 -0.19 18.66
N GLU A 66 -25.59 0.83 19.51
CA GLU A 66 -24.83 2.04 19.24
C GLU A 66 -23.34 1.76 19.04
N ILE A 67 -22.78 0.83 19.83
CA ILE A 67 -21.37 0.46 19.75
C ILE A 67 -21.09 -0.31 18.46
N TRP A 68 -21.88 -1.33 18.14
CA TRP A 68 -21.71 -2.07 16.88
C TRP A 68 -21.91 -1.18 15.65
N PHE A 69 -22.86 -0.25 15.70
CA PHE A 69 -23.08 0.72 14.64
C PHE A 69 -21.87 1.66 14.45
N THR A 70 -21.30 2.16 15.55
CA THR A 70 -20.10 3.00 15.53
C THR A 70 -18.91 2.24 14.96
N ILE A 71 -18.71 1.00 15.39
CA ILE A 71 -17.66 0.12 14.86
C ILE A 71 -17.84 -0.06 13.35
N ALA A 72 -19.04 -0.38 12.88
CA ALA A 72 -19.32 -0.54 11.46
C ALA A 72 -18.97 0.72 10.63
N ILE A 73 -19.26 1.92 11.15
CA ILE A 73 -18.86 3.18 10.51
C ILE A 73 -17.32 3.30 10.43
N ILE A 74 -16.61 3.00 11.51
CA ILE A 74 -15.14 3.04 11.54
C ILE A 74 -14.56 2.07 10.50
N TYR A 75 -15.07 0.84 10.44
CA TYR A 75 -14.67 -0.13 9.43
C TYR A 75 -14.88 0.37 8.01
N MET A 76 -16.05 0.97 7.73
CA MET A 76 -16.36 1.54 6.42
C MET A 76 -15.37 2.66 6.06
N VAL A 77 -15.04 3.55 6.99
CA VAL A 77 -14.06 4.62 6.77
C VAL A 77 -12.67 4.05 6.46
N VAL A 78 -12.21 3.05 7.20
CA VAL A 78 -10.91 2.39 6.95
C VAL A 78 -10.88 1.75 5.58
N ILE A 79 -11.92 0.99 5.22
CA ILE A 79 -12.03 0.33 3.90
C ILE A 79 -12.04 1.38 2.78
N LEU A 80 -12.76 2.49 2.93
CA LEU A 80 -12.79 3.57 1.96
C LEU A 80 -11.40 4.20 1.77
N ILE A 81 -10.69 4.50 2.87
CA ILE A 81 -9.33 5.05 2.80
C ILE A 81 -8.38 4.09 2.08
N LEU A 82 -8.43 2.80 2.42
CA LEU A 82 -7.61 1.78 1.77
C LEU A 82 -7.95 1.62 0.29
N SER A 83 -9.24 1.63 -0.07
CA SER A 83 -9.71 1.54 -1.44
C SER A 83 -9.25 2.75 -2.28
N ILE A 84 -9.36 3.97 -1.72
CA ILE A 84 -8.84 5.18 -2.36
C ILE A 84 -7.31 5.11 -2.49
N GLY A 85 -6.60 4.72 -1.44
CA GLY A 85 -5.15 4.54 -1.47
C GLY A 85 -4.71 3.56 -2.56
N ALA A 86 -5.36 2.40 -2.65
CA ALA A 86 -5.12 1.41 -3.69
C ALA A 86 -5.39 1.99 -5.09
N SER A 87 -6.50 2.73 -5.28
CA SER A 87 -6.84 3.34 -6.57
C SER A 87 -5.83 4.41 -7.03
N LEU A 88 -5.25 5.16 -6.08
CA LEU A 88 -4.22 6.16 -6.37
C LEU A 88 -2.91 5.50 -6.79
N VAL A 89 -2.56 4.40 -6.13
CA VAL A 89 -1.41 3.57 -6.47
C VAL A 89 -1.58 2.94 -7.84
N GLU A 90 -2.74 2.33 -8.13
CA GLU A 90 -3.06 1.79 -9.46
C GLU A 90 -2.93 2.85 -10.56
N LYS A 91 -3.54 4.02 -10.38
CA LYS A 91 -3.41 5.14 -11.34
C LYS A 91 -1.97 5.51 -11.64
N ARG A 92 -1.07 5.41 -10.65
CA ARG A 92 0.36 5.72 -10.85
C ARG A 92 1.10 4.64 -11.64
N TYR A 93 0.70 3.36 -11.51
CA TYR A 93 1.31 2.25 -12.23
C TYR A 93 0.70 1.99 -13.61
N THR A 94 -0.59 2.30 -13.84
CA THR A 94 -1.23 2.16 -15.16
C THR A 94 -0.67 3.13 -16.21
N VAL A 95 -0.09 4.26 -15.80
CA VAL A 95 0.57 5.23 -16.73
C VAL A 95 1.90 4.70 -17.31
N LEU A 96 2.37 3.53 -16.85
CA LEU A 96 3.61 2.87 -17.33
C LEU A 96 3.38 1.74 -18.35
N ASN A 97 2.16 1.54 -18.84
CA ASN A 97 1.86 0.63 -19.96
C ASN A 97 1.73 1.38 -21.29
#